data_AF-A0A9E2QKM2-F1
#
_entry.id   AF-A0A9E2QKM2-F1
#
_cell.length_a   1.000
_cell.length_b   1.000
_cell.length_c   1.000
_cell.angle_alpha   90.00
_cell.angle_beta   90.00
_cell.angle_gamma   90.00
#
_symmetry.space_group_name_H-M   'P 1'
#
loop_
_entity.id
_entity.type
_entity.pdbx_description
1 polymer ?
#
loop_
_entity_poly.entity_id
_entity_poly.type
_entity_poly.pdbx_seq_one_letter_code
_entity_poly.pdbx_strand_id
1 'polypeptide(L)'
;MGMTKVSLSTSSFLSAASFQDTARVLITTATEGGKDILHGLKENVIIGRLIPAGTGYRHNLKILEEDKKAKPQEAEPEETNDE
;
A
#
# COMPACT_ATOMS: atom_id res chain seq x y z
N MET A 1 8.80 -21.42 7.36
CA MET A 1 8.67 -21.25 5.89
C MET A 1 10.02 -20.83 5.34
N GLY A 2 10.48 -21.42 4.23
CA GLY A 2 11.76 -21.02 3.59
C GLY A 2 11.66 -19.69 2.83
N MET A 3 12.79 -19.04 2.55
CA MET A 3 12.88 -17.72 1.92
C MET A 3 12.09 -17.62 0.60
N THR A 4 12.14 -18.67 -0.23
CA THR A 4 11.39 -18.74 -1.50
C THR A 4 9.88 -18.71 -1.28
N LYS A 5 9.39 -19.47 -0.28
CA LYS A 5 7.95 -19.56 -0.01
C LYS A 5 7.40 -18.25 0.58
N VAL A 6 8.19 -17.59 1.43
CA VAL A 6 7.84 -16.27 1.99
C VAL A 6 7.82 -15.19 0.90
N SER A 7 8.76 -15.24 -0.04
CA SER A 7 8.83 -14.28 -1.15
C SER A 7 7.67 -14.42 -2.14
N LEU A 8 7.16 -15.64 -2.35
CA LEU A 8 6.01 -15.90 -3.22
C LEU A 8 4.66 -15.63 -2.53
N SER A 9 4.62 -15.62 -1.20
CA SER A 9 3.41 -15.36 -0.40
C SER A 9 3.31 -13.91 0.10
N THR A 10 4.05 -12.98 -0.50
CA THR A 10 3.92 -11.55 -0.17
C THR A 10 2.54 -11.04 -0.63
N SER A 11 1.98 -10.07 0.10
CA SER A 11 0.66 -9.49 -0.19
C SER A 11 0.61 -8.73 -1.53
N SER A 12 1.76 -8.31 -2.04
CA SER A 12 1.88 -7.68 -3.35
C SER A 12 2.14 -8.72 -4.42
N PHE A 13 1.20 -8.88 -5.36
CA PHE A 13 1.42 -9.74 -6.51
C PHE A 13 2.54 -9.20 -7.43
N LEU A 14 2.72 -7.87 -7.51
CA LEU A 14 3.75 -7.28 -8.37
C LEU A 14 5.16 -7.59 -7.84
N SER A 15 5.31 -7.51 -6.51
CA SER A 15 6.50 -7.92 -5.79
C SER A 15 6.74 -9.43 -5.90
N ALA A 16 5.70 -10.26 -5.70
CA ALA A 16 5.77 -11.73 -5.82
C ALA A 16 6.17 -12.18 -7.24
N ALA A 17 5.51 -11.64 -8.27
CA ALA A 17 5.74 -11.99 -9.67
C ALA A 17 7.14 -11.59 -10.17
N SER A 18 7.74 -10.55 -9.57
CA SER A 18 9.12 -10.13 -9.86
C SER A 18 10.20 -11.04 -9.28
N PHE A 19 9.83 -11.92 -8.33
CA PHE A 19 10.79 -12.83 -7.71
C PHE A 19 10.98 -14.09 -8.55
N GLN A 20 9.94 -14.92 -8.68
CA GLN A 20 9.93 -16.18 -9.44
C GLN A 20 8.48 -16.54 -9.83
N ASP A 21 8.30 -17.58 -10.67
CA ASP A 21 6.99 -18.13 -11.05
C ASP A 21 6.00 -17.09 -11.62
N THR A 22 6.52 -16.07 -12.33
CA THR A 22 5.80 -14.87 -12.80
C THR A 22 4.46 -15.18 -13.47
N ALA A 23 4.42 -16.12 -14.43
CA ALA A 23 3.18 -16.46 -15.14
C ALA A 23 2.11 -17.03 -14.19
N ARG A 24 2.51 -17.92 -13.26
CA ARG A 24 1.58 -18.51 -12.29
C ARG A 24 0.98 -17.43 -11.38
N VAL A 25 1.84 -16.55 -10.85
CA VAL A 25 1.40 -15.46 -9.95
C VAL A 25 0.41 -14.54 -10.68
N LEU A 26 0.74 -14.09 -11.90
CA LEU A 26 -0.13 -13.18 -12.66
C LEU A 26 -1.47 -13.82 -13.03
N ILE A 27 -1.48 -15.10 -13.44
CA ILE A 27 -2.71 -15.82 -13.79
C ILE A 27 -3.63 -15.93 -12.56
N THR A 28 -3.10 -16.40 -11.42
CA THR A 28 -3.89 -16.57 -10.20
C THR A 28 -4.47 -15.24 -9.71
N THR A 29 -3.65 -14.19 -9.65
CA THR A 29 -4.12 -12.86 -9.23
C THR A 29 -5.15 -12.28 -10.20
N ALA A 30 -4.98 -12.46 -11.52
CA ALA A 30 -5.94 -12.00 -12.51
C ALA A 30 -7.30 -12.69 -12.36
N THR A 31 -7.32 -14.00 -12.05
CA THR A 31 -8.56 -14.74 -11.79
C THR A 31 -9.23 -14.36 -10.47
N GLU A 32 -8.44 -13.96 -9.46
CA GLU A 32 -8.94 -13.54 -8.14
C GLU A 32 -9.32 -12.05 -8.09
N GLY A 33 -9.00 -11.28 -9.13
CA GLY A 33 -9.21 -9.83 -9.16
C GLY A 33 -8.31 -9.06 -8.19
N GLY A 34 -7.11 -9.59 -7.91
CA GLY A 34 -6.18 -9.01 -6.94
C GLY A 34 -5.72 -7.59 -7.31
N LYS A 35 -5.60 -6.74 -6.30
CA LYS A 35 -5.16 -5.34 -6.44
C LYS A 35 -3.93 -5.10 -5.57
N ASP A 36 -2.97 -4.38 -6.12
CA ASP A 36 -1.77 -3.97 -5.39
C ASP A 36 -1.94 -2.56 -4.84
N ILE A 37 -1.68 -2.39 -3.55
CA ILE A 37 -1.78 -1.09 -2.88
C ILE A 37 -0.49 -0.28 -3.02
N LEU A 38 0.61 -0.86 -3.52
CA LEU A 38 1.89 -0.18 -3.74
C LEU A 38 2.51 0.39 -2.45
N HIS A 39 2.44 -0.36 -1.35
CA HIS A 39 3.04 0.03 -0.06
C HIS A 39 4.46 -0.52 0.11
N GLY A 40 4.89 -1.46 -0.74
CA GLY A 40 6.19 -2.12 -0.67
C GLY A 40 7.27 -1.43 -1.50
N LEU A 41 8.53 -1.80 -1.26
CA LEU A 41 9.68 -1.23 -1.97
C LEU A 41 9.69 -1.67 -3.44
N LYS A 42 9.58 -2.98 -3.70
CA LYS A 42 9.69 -3.55 -5.05
C LYS A 42 8.59 -3.04 -5.98
N GLU A 43 7.34 -2.97 -5.50
CA GLU A 43 6.23 -2.43 -6.27
C GLU A 43 6.50 -1.02 -6.77
N ASN A 44 6.92 -0.12 -5.87
CA ASN A 44 7.19 1.27 -6.21
C ASN A 44 8.40 1.39 -7.17
N VAL A 45 9.42 0.54 -7.02
CA VAL A 45 10.54 0.47 -7.97
C VAL A 45 10.06 0.05 -9.37
N ILE A 46 9.23 -0.99 -9.47
CA ILE A 46 8.73 -1.51 -10.75
C ILE A 46 7.86 -0.47 -11.47
N ILE A 47 7.01 0.24 -10.72
CA ILE A 47 6.13 1.29 -11.26
C ILE A 47 6.87 2.61 -11.54
N GLY A 48 8.03 2.83 -10.92
CA GLY A 48 8.81 4.07 -11.06
C GLY A 48 8.36 5.21 -10.14
N ARG A 49 7.70 4.89 -9.01
CA ARG A 49 7.32 5.88 -7.97
C ARG A 49 8.41 5.93 -6.88
N LEU A 50 8.43 7.02 -6.10
CA LEU A 50 9.26 7.11 -4.90
C LEU A 50 9.01 5.92 -3.96
N ILE A 51 10.09 5.22 -3.60
CA ILE A 51 10.01 4.10 -2.65
C ILE A 51 9.61 4.60 -1.25
N PRO A 52 8.89 3.81 -0.45
CA PRO A 52 8.46 4.18 0.89
C PRO A 52 9.59 4.06 1.92
N ALA A 53 10.76 4.60 1.60
CA ALA A 53 11.94 4.62 2.46
C ALA A 53 12.68 5.95 2.30
N GLY A 54 13.41 6.37 3.34
CA GLY A 54 14.21 7.60 3.31
C GLY A 54 13.39 8.85 2.93
N THR A 55 13.78 9.53 1.85
CA THR A 55 13.11 10.73 1.34
C THR A 55 11.68 10.46 0.87
N GLY A 56 11.43 9.28 0.29
CA GLY A 56 10.08 8.90 -0.17
C GLY A 56 9.10 8.63 0.96
N TYR A 57 9.59 8.18 2.14
CA TYR A 57 8.74 8.07 3.33
C TYR A 57 8.25 9.44 3.82
N ARG A 58 9.13 10.45 3.83
CA ARG A 58 8.78 11.82 4.24
C ARG A 58 7.80 12.47 3.27
N HIS A 59 7.93 12.17 1.98
CA HIS A 59 6.99 12.61 0.95
C HIS A 59 5.58 12.04 1.19
N ASN A 60 5.47 10.74 1.47
CA ASN A 60 4.19 10.11 1.79
C ASN A 60 3.56 10.68 3.06
N LEU A 61 4.35 10.96 4.10
CA LEU A 61 3.84 11.58 5.33
C LEU A 61 3.25 12.98 5.07
N LYS A 62 3.93 13.81 4.26
CA LYS A 62 3.42 15.14 3.89
C LYS A 62 2.09 15.07 3.15
N ILE A 63 1.96 14.17 2.18
CA ILE A 63 0.69 13.96 1.45
C ILE A 63 -0.41 13.55 2.43
N LEU A 64 -0.13 12.62 3.34
CA LEU A 64 -1.11 12.19 4.34
C LEU A 64 -1.52 13.32 5.31
N GLU A 65 -0.60 14.22 5.64
CA GLU A 65 -0.88 15.42 6.44
C GLU A 65 -1.72 16.45 5.67
N GLU A 66 -1.48 16.62 4.37
CA GLU A 66 -2.26 17.48 3.47
C GLU A 66 -3.67 16.93 3.26
N ASP A 67 -3.81 15.62 3.03
CA ASP A 67 -5.10 14.93 2.90
C ASP A 67 -5.94 15.02 4.19
N LYS A 68 -5.29 14.98 5.36
CA LYS A 68 -5.96 15.17 6.66
C LYS A 68 -6.43 16.60 6.89
N LYS A 69 -5.72 17.61 6.36
CA LYS A 69 -6.15 19.01 6.42
C LYS A 69 -7.27 19.34 5.44
N ALA A 70 -7.33 18.62 4.31
CA ALA A 70 -8.35 18.82 3.28
C ALA A 70 -9.72 18.20 3.63
N LYS A 71 -9.80 17.29 4.60
CA LYS A 71 -11.05 16.81 5.18
C LYS A 71 -11.32 17.59 6.48
N PRO A 72 -12.29 18.52 6.51
CA PRO A 72 -12.70 19.17 7.75
C PRO A 72 -13.07 18.08 8.76
N GLN A 73 -12.52 18.17 9.97
CA GLN A 73 -12.97 17.37 11.10
C GLN A 73 -14.48 17.56 11.23
N GLU A 74 -15.25 16.48 11.10
CA GLU A 74 -16.64 16.47 11.53
C GLU A 74 -16.64 16.96 12.98
N ALA A 75 -17.26 18.13 13.19
CA ALA A 75 -17.41 18.70 14.52
C ALA A 75 -18.16 17.67 15.38
N GLU A 76 -17.52 17.25 16.48
CA GLU A 76 -18.22 16.54 17.54
C GLU A 76 -19.42 17.41 17.94
N PRO A 77 -20.65 16.87 17.99
CA PRO A 77 -21.77 17.65 18.48
C PRO A 77 -21.49 17.99 19.94
N GLU A 78 -21.43 19.28 20.25
CA GLU A 78 -21.46 19.76 21.63
C GLU A 78 -22.66 19.10 22.31
N GLU A 79 -22.41 18.23 23.29
CA GLU A 79 -23.45 17.78 24.21
C GLU A 79 -23.96 19.04 24.93
N THR A 80 -25.08 19.57 24.46
CA THR A 80 -25.92 20.49 25.23
C THR A 80 -26.27 19.79 26.53
N ASN A 81 -25.60 20.22 27.61
CA ASN A 81 -26.04 19.95 28.97
C ASN A 81 -27.40 20.65 29.14
N ASP A 82 -28.48 19.93 28.88
CA ASP A 82 -29.82 20.31 29.31
C ASP A 82 -29.92 20.07 30.83
N GLU A 83 -30.11 21.21 31.52
CA GLU A 83 -30.67 21.47 32.87
C GLU A 83 -30.71 20.37 33.95
#